data_AF-A0A813J9N8-F1
#
_entry.id   AF-A0A813J9N8-F1
#
_cell.length_a   1.000
_cell.length_b   1.000
_cell.length_c   1.000
_cell.angle_alpha   90.00
_cell.angle_beta   90.00
_cell.angle_gamma   90.00
#
_symmetry.space_group_name_H-M   'P 1'
#
loop_
_entity.id
_entity.type
_entity.pdbx_description
1 polymer ?
#
loop_
_entity_poly.entity_id
_entity_poly.type
_entity_poly.pdbx_seq_one_letter_code
_entity_poly.pdbx_strand_id
1 'polypeptide(L)'
;ESLASAAHIKWRTFLRIAYDARPPPFLEDLKAEAQRTAADRGDALDADEGLLKVFAALAPEDRAAAIQEAVRKLAREVVGNDELAGDSPLLESGMDSLSGVEFRNRIQLEFGGGLRIPNSAVFDFPTADALAGFVNSRVEGGSATGTVAMTNGTEATASSSSSSPPRTRFLEQLNERAAGRPLFLVPGAGLQ
;
A
#
# COMPACT_ATOMS: atom_id res chain seq x y z
N GLU A 1 -22.26 -4.02 29.29
CA GLU A 1 -21.88 -4.01 27.87
C GLU A 1 -20.75 -3.01 27.67
N SER A 2 -19.55 -3.45 27.30
CA SER A 2 -18.41 -2.56 27.11
C SER A 2 -18.39 -2.08 25.66
N LEU A 3 -18.73 -0.81 25.44
CA LEU A 3 -18.60 -0.14 24.15
C LEU A 3 -17.13 0.24 23.95
N ALA A 4 -16.42 -0.50 23.08
CA ALA A 4 -15.12 -0.09 22.59
C ALA A 4 -15.32 0.86 21.38
N SER A 5 -14.73 2.05 21.43
CA SER A 5 -14.69 2.98 20.29
C SER A 5 -13.23 3.22 19.88
N ALA A 6 -12.95 3.18 18.58
CA ALA A 6 -11.62 3.46 18.05
C ALA A 6 -11.54 4.94 17.65
N ALA A 7 -10.63 5.68 18.26
CA ALA A 7 -10.33 7.07 17.91
C ALA A 7 -8.96 7.17 17.22
N HIS A 8 -8.85 8.06 16.24
CA HIS A 8 -7.58 8.33 15.57
C HIS A 8 -6.65 9.12 16.50
N ILE A 9 -5.67 8.45 17.11
CA ILE A 9 -4.71 9.09 18.01
C ILE A 9 -3.45 9.47 17.23
N LYS A 10 -3.14 10.77 17.18
CA LYS A 10 -1.84 11.28 16.72
C LYS A 10 -0.80 11.11 17.83
N TRP A 11 -0.19 9.93 17.89
CA TRP A 11 0.74 9.52 18.95
C TRP A 11 1.83 10.54 19.27
N ARG A 12 2.45 11.14 18.24
CA ARG A 12 3.50 12.15 18.44
C ARG A 12 3.01 13.39 19.20
N THR A 13 1.80 13.85 18.90
CA THR A 13 1.20 15.01 19.57
C THR A 13 0.72 14.64 20.96
N PHE A 14 0.07 13.48 21.10
CA PHE A 14 -0.41 12.97 22.38
C PHE A 14 0.72 12.79 23.40
N LEU A 15 1.83 12.14 23.02
CA LEU A 15 2.98 11.93 23.92
C LEU A 15 3.62 13.26 24.36
N ARG A 16 3.63 14.26 23.48
CA ARG A 16 4.12 15.62 23.82
C ARG A 16 3.21 16.33 24.81
N ILE A 17 1.89 16.28 24.59
CA ILE A 17 0.92 17.03 25.40
C ILE A 17 0.66 16.33 26.75
N ALA A 18 0.47 15.03 26.74
CA ALA A 18 0.06 14.27 27.92
C ALA A 18 1.24 13.90 28.84
N TYR A 19 2.45 13.78 28.30
CA TYR A 19 3.61 13.28 29.05
C TYR A 19 4.87 14.14 28.92
N ASP A 20 4.75 15.38 28.44
CA ASP A 20 5.89 16.31 28.26
C ASP A 20 7.08 15.67 27.51
N ALA A 21 6.75 14.87 26.49
CA ALA A 21 7.69 14.09 25.68
C ALA A 21 8.55 13.05 26.43
N ARG A 22 8.24 12.75 27.70
CA ARG A 22 8.83 11.61 28.42
C ARG A 22 7.89 10.42 28.39
N PRO A 23 8.22 9.34 27.66
CA PRO A 23 7.36 8.17 27.63
C PRO A 23 7.24 7.56 29.04
N PRO A 24 6.02 7.26 29.52
CA PRO A 24 5.83 6.56 30.79
C PRO A 24 6.46 5.15 30.75
N PRO A 25 6.83 4.59 31.91
CA PRO A 25 7.64 3.37 31.99
C PRO A 25 6.99 2.15 31.32
N PHE A 26 5.66 2.07 31.25
CA PHE A 26 4.97 0.97 30.56
C PHE A 26 5.17 0.97 29.03
N LEU A 27 5.62 2.09 28.44
CA LEU A 27 5.94 2.18 27.01
C LEU A 27 7.39 1.78 26.69
N GLU A 28 8.25 1.56 27.69
CA GLU A 28 9.63 1.12 27.43
C GLU A 28 9.65 -0.31 26.86
N ASP A 29 8.72 -1.18 27.28
CA ASP A 29 8.54 -2.51 26.68
C ASP A 29 8.09 -2.42 25.22
N LEU A 30 7.17 -1.49 24.92
CA LEU A 30 6.71 -1.23 23.55
C LEU A 30 7.83 -0.67 22.67
N LYS A 31 8.72 0.15 23.24
CA LYS A 31 9.89 0.69 22.55
C LYS A 31 10.90 -0.42 22.24
N ALA A 32 11.18 -1.32 23.20
CA ALA A 32 12.04 -2.47 22.97
C ALA A 32 11.45 -3.37 21.87
N GLU A 33 10.14 -3.61 21.90
CA GLU A 33 9.45 -4.37 20.86
C GLU A 33 9.49 -3.66 19.50
N ALA A 34 9.21 -2.36 19.45
CA ALA A 34 9.32 -1.57 18.22
C ALA A 34 10.74 -1.56 17.65
N GLN A 35 11.77 -1.55 18.50
CA GLN A 35 13.16 -1.67 18.10
C GLN A 35 13.47 -3.06 17.53
N ARG A 36 12.95 -4.14 18.13
CA ARG A 36 13.07 -5.50 17.57
C ARG A 36 12.37 -5.60 16.22
N THR A 37 11.13 -5.08 16.10
CA THR A 37 10.42 -5.04 14.82
C THR A 37 11.16 -4.20 13.77
N ALA A 38 11.83 -3.12 14.19
CA ALA A 38 12.63 -2.31 13.26
C ALA A 38 13.92 -3.01 12.82
N ALA A 39 14.57 -3.76 13.72
CA ALA A 39 15.74 -4.57 13.41
C ALA A 39 15.39 -5.75 12.49
N ASP A 40 14.31 -6.48 12.81
CA ASP A 40 13.76 -7.56 11.98
C ASP A 40 13.37 -7.05 10.58
N ARG A 41 12.78 -5.85 10.51
CA ARG A 41 12.53 -5.18 9.23
C ARG A 41 13.82 -4.80 8.50
N GLY A 42 14.88 -4.41 9.21
CA GLY A 42 16.19 -4.12 8.62
C GLY A 42 16.81 -5.36 7.98
N ASP A 43 16.90 -6.45 8.74
CA ASP A 43 17.41 -7.74 8.25
C ASP A 43 16.56 -8.28 7.09
N ALA A 44 15.23 -8.11 7.15
CA ALA A 44 14.34 -8.47 6.05
C ALA A 44 14.63 -7.62 4.80
N LEU A 45 14.85 -6.31 4.92
CA LEU A 45 15.19 -5.43 3.79
C LEU A 45 16.57 -5.77 3.18
N ASP A 46 17.55 -6.17 3.99
CA ASP A 46 18.87 -6.59 3.50
C ASP A 46 18.82 -7.94 2.79
N ALA A 47 18.11 -8.93 3.34
CA ALA A 47 17.88 -10.22 2.71
C ALA A 47 17.15 -10.09 1.37
N ASP A 48 16.19 -9.17 1.35
CA ASP A 48 15.36 -8.81 0.21
C ASP A 48 16.13 -8.13 -0.93
N GLU A 49 17.04 -7.21 -0.60
CA GLU A 49 17.99 -6.65 -1.59
C GLU A 49 18.89 -7.75 -2.19
N GLY A 50 19.22 -8.77 -1.39
CA GLY A 50 19.89 -9.99 -1.87
C GLY A 50 19.04 -10.78 -2.87
N LEU A 51 17.75 -10.93 -2.60
CA LEU A 51 16.82 -11.68 -3.45
C LEU A 51 16.58 -10.98 -4.80
N LEU A 52 16.43 -9.66 -4.79
CA LEU A 52 16.37 -8.83 -6.01
C LEU A 52 17.60 -9.05 -6.91
N LYS A 53 18.80 -9.10 -6.31
CA LYS A 53 20.05 -9.35 -7.04
C LYS A 53 20.10 -10.74 -7.67
N VAL A 54 19.54 -11.75 -7.01
CA VAL A 54 19.43 -13.11 -7.58
C VAL A 54 18.56 -13.07 -8.83
N PHE A 55 17.35 -12.51 -8.76
CA PHE A 55 16.47 -12.39 -9.93
C PHE A 55 17.12 -11.58 -11.05
N ALA A 56 17.78 -10.47 -10.73
CA ALA A 56 18.47 -9.63 -11.71
C ALA A 56 19.65 -10.35 -12.41
N ALA A 57 20.25 -11.36 -11.77
CA ALA A 57 21.35 -12.13 -12.34
C ALA A 57 20.91 -13.25 -13.30
N LEU A 58 19.61 -13.59 -13.35
CA LEU A 58 19.09 -14.55 -14.33
C LEU A 58 19.10 -13.97 -15.75
N ALA A 59 19.14 -14.86 -16.75
CA ALA A 59 18.90 -14.49 -18.13
C ALA A 59 17.50 -13.83 -18.28
N PRO A 60 17.30 -12.88 -19.20
CA PRO A 60 16.04 -12.14 -19.31
C PRO A 60 14.80 -13.02 -19.47
N GLU A 61 14.90 -14.05 -20.32
CA GLU A 61 13.84 -15.02 -20.55
C GLU A 61 13.52 -15.86 -19.29
N ASP A 62 14.56 -16.35 -18.60
CA ASP A 62 14.40 -17.17 -17.40
C ASP A 62 13.88 -16.34 -16.22
N ARG A 63 14.32 -15.09 -16.11
CA ARG A 63 13.83 -14.13 -15.11
C ARG A 63 12.34 -13.85 -15.30
N ALA A 64 11.93 -13.53 -16.53
CA ALA A 64 10.54 -13.23 -16.83
C ALA A 64 9.63 -14.43 -16.52
N ALA A 65 10.03 -15.64 -16.91
CA ALA A 65 9.30 -16.87 -16.62
C ALA A 65 9.21 -17.16 -15.11
N ALA A 66 10.32 -16.99 -14.38
CA ALA A 66 10.36 -17.21 -12.93
C ALA A 66 9.46 -16.22 -12.17
N ILE A 67 9.52 -14.94 -12.53
CA ILE A 67 8.67 -13.90 -11.93
C ILE A 67 7.19 -14.17 -12.22
N GLN A 68 6.87 -14.52 -13.47
CA GLN A 68 5.51 -14.81 -13.87
C GLN A 68 4.92 -16.00 -13.10
N GLU A 69 5.68 -17.08 -12.94
CA GLU A 69 5.21 -18.23 -12.17
C GLU A 69 5.02 -17.91 -10.69
N ALA A 70 5.97 -17.17 -10.08
CA ALA A 70 5.87 -16.78 -8.68
C ALA A 70 4.66 -15.85 -8.43
N VAL A 71 4.42 -14.84 -9.27
CA VAL A 71 3.24 -13.95 -9.13
C VAL A 71 1.94 -14.72 -9.32
N ARG A 72 1.87 -15.62 -10.30
CA ARG A 72 0.68 -16.47 -10.52
C ARG A 72 0.41 -17.38 -9.31
N LYS A 73 1.45 -18.01 -8.76
CA LYS A 73 1.34 -18.84 -7.56
C LYS A 73 0.79 -18.05 -6.37
N LEU A 74 1.34 -16.87 -6.12
CA LEU A 74 0.86 -15.98 -5.06
C LEU A 74 -0.61 -15.56 -5.28
N ALA A 75 -1.01 -15.29 -6.53
CA ALA A 75 -2.39 -14.95 -6.85
C ALA A 75 -3.34 -16.11 -6.55
N ARG A 76 -2.98 -17.34 -6.95
CA ARG A 76 -3.74 -18.56 -6.65
C ARG A 76 -3.90 -18.79 -5.15
N GLU A 77 -2.82 -18.62 -4.38
CA GLU A 77 -2.82 -18.79 -2.92
C GLU A 77 -3.72 -17.77 -2.21
N VAL A 78 -3.67 -16.50 -2.64
CA VAL A 78 -4.46 -15.42 -2.01
C VAL A 78 -5.93 -15.51 -2.37
N VAL A 79 -6.24 -15.87 -3.62
CA VAL A 79 -7.62 -16.07 -4.07
C VAL A 79 -8.20 -17.39 -3.56
N GLY A 80 -7.36 -18.39 -3.29
CA GLY A 80 -7.76 -19.75 -2.93
C GLY A 80 -8.30 -20.57 -4.11
N ASN A 81 -7.89 -20.24 -5.34
CA ASN A 81 -8.27 -20.95 -6.54
C ASN A 81 -7.02 -21.35 -7.35
N ASP A 82 -6.69 -22.64 -7.33
CA ASP A 82 -5.53 -23.20 -8.03
C ASP A 82 -5.64 -23.17 -9.57
N GLU A 83 -6.85 -23.01 -10.12
CA GLU A 83 -7.09 -22.96 -11.58
C GLU A 83 -7.09 -21.53 -12.15
N LEU A 84 -6.70 -20.52 -11.37
CA LEU A 84 -6.66 -19.12 -11.83
C LEU A 84 -5.65 -18.96 -12.98
N ALA A 85 -6.17 -18.58 -14.16
CA ALA A 85 -5.34 -18.28 -15.31
C ALA A 85 -4.68 -16.90 -15.17
N GLY A 86 -3.43 -16.76 -15.63
CA GLY A 86 -2.62 -15.55 -15.42
C GLY A 86 -3.15 -14.29 -16.10
N ASP A 87 -3.98 -14.45 -17.14
CA ASP A 87 -4.65 -13.41 -17.91
C ASP A 87 -6.06 -13.09 -17.40
N SER A 88 -6.55 -13.85 -16.41
CA SER A 88 -7.87 -13.60 -15.82
C SER A 88 -7.86 -12.33 -14.96
N PRO A 89 -8.91 -11.51 -15.02
CA PRO A 89 -9.05 -10.37 -14.12
C PRO A 89 -9.09 -10.84 -12.66
N LEU A 90 -8.17 -10.32 -11.83
CA LEU A 90 -8.04 -10.71 -10.42
C LEU A 90 -9.34 -10.41 -9.65
N LEU A 91 -9.96 -9.25 -9.92
CA LEU A 91 -11.22 -8.83 -9.29
C LEU A 91 -12.39 -9.79 -9.59
N GLU A 92 -12.50 -10.24 -10.84
CA GLU A 92 -13.53 -11.21 -11.24
C GLU A 92 -13.25 -12.62 -10.71
N SER A 93 -11.97 -12.91 -10.45
CA SER A 93 -11.51 -14.19 -9.90
C SER A 93 -11.73 -14.31 -8.39
N GLY A 94 -12.18 -13.25 -7.71
CA GLY A 94 -12.43 -13.24 -6.26
C GLY A 94 -11.44 -12.41 -5.44
N MET A 95 -10.53 -11.67 -6.07
CA MET A 95 -9.69 -10.68 -5.39
C MET A 95 -10.54 -9.50 -4.93
N ASP A 96 -10.35 -9.05 -3.70
CA ASP A 96 -11.01 -7.90 -3.09
C ASP A 96 -9.99 -6.88 -2.58
N SER A 97 -10.44 -5.88 -1.83
CA SER A 97 -9.54 -4.83 -1.31
C SER A 97 -8.58 -5.32 -0.24
N LEU A 98 -8.97 -6.28 0.61
CA LEU A 98 -8.11 -6.81 1.66
C LEU A 98 -7.11 -7.81 1.07
N SER A 99 -7.59 -8.73 0.25
CA SER A 99 -6.75 -9.71 -0.43
C SER A 99 -5.81 -9.06 -1.45
N GLY A 100 -6.22 -7.96 -2.11
CA GLY A 100 -5.33 -7.16 -2.96
C GLY A 100 -4.15 -6.54 -2.20
N VAL A 101 -4.37 -6.05 -0.97
CA VAL A 101 -3.30 -5.54 -0.11
C VAL A 101 -2.39 -6.67 0.36
N GLU A 102 -2.96 -7.82 0.72
CA GLU A 102 -2.17 -9.00 1.09
C GLU A 102 -1.31 -9.49 -0.08
N PHE A 103 -1.90 -9.64 -1.27
CA PHE A 103 -1.21 -10.04 -2.49
C PHE A 103 -0.04 -9.12 -2.80
N ARG A 104 -0.27 -7.80 -2.75
CA ARG A 104 0.79 -6.79 -2.86
C ARG A 104 1.90 -7.03 -1.85
N ASN A 105 1.56 -7.21 -0.57
CA ASN A 105 2.55 -7.39 0.49
C ASN A 105 3.34 -8.69 0.30
N ARG A 106 2.70 -9.77 -0.17
CA ARG A 106 3.37 -11.02 -0.50
C ARG A 106 4.32 -10.88 -1.68
N ILE A 107 3.94 -10.16 -2.75
CA ILE A 107 4.86 -9.88 -3.86
C ILE A 107 6.06 -9.05 -3.38
N GLN A 108 5.82 -8.05 -2.53
CA GLN A 108 6.95 -7.32 -1.93
C GLN A 108 7.86 -8.25 -1.12
N LEU A 109 7.31 -9.19 -0.36
CA LEU A 109 8.14 -10.14 0.38
C LEU A 109 8.90 -11.12 -0.53
N GLU A 110 8.26 -11.57 -1.62
CA GLU A 110 8.81 -12.59 -2.53
C GLU A 110 9.86 -12.05 -3.49
N PHE A 111 9.80 -10.76 -3.85
CA PHE A 111 10.70 -10.18 -4.83
C PHE A 111 11.55 -9.05 -4.32
N GLY A 112 11.22 -8.44 -3.18
CA GLY A 112 11.74 -7.10 -2.92
C GLY A 112 10.83 -6.19 -2.06
N GLY A 113 10.97 -6.02 -0.75
CA GLY A 113 10.66 -4.81 0.00
C GLY A 113 11.29 -3.55 -0.63
N GLY A 114 12.41 -3.68 -1.34
CA GLY A 114 12.94 -2.63 -2.24
C GLY A 114 12.01 -2.29 -3.41
N LEU A 115 11.13 -3.22 -3.81
CA LEU A 115 10.14 -3.03 -4.86
C LEU A 115 8.93 -2.25 -4.33
N ARG A 116 8.86 -0.95 -4.68
CA ARG A 116 7.68 -0.13 -4.38
C ARG A 116 6.54 -0.43 -5.34
N ILE A 117 5.64 -1.30 -4.90
CA ILE A 117 4.36 -1.55 -5.56
C ILE A 117 3.33 -0.53 -5.06
N PRO A 118 2.73 0.29 -5.94
CA PRO A 118 1.65 1.21 -5.58
C PRO A 118 0.45 0.47 -4.99
N ASN A 119 -0.32 1.13 -4.11
CA ASN A 119 -1.57 0.58 -3.60
C ASN A 119 -2.63 0.41 -4.71
N SER A 120 -2.52 1.19 -5.79
CA SER A 120 -3.37 1.08 -6.98
C SER A 120 -2.99 -0.05 -7.92
N ALA A 121 -1.90 -0.79 -7.67
CA ALA A 121 -1.32 -1.71 -8.66
C ALA A 121 -2.29 -2.80 -9.13
N VAL A 122 -3.18 -3.31 -8.26
CA VAL A 122 -4.19 -4.31 -8.66
C VAL A 122 -5.24 -3.72 -9.61
N PHE A 123 -5.45 -2.40 -9.58
CA PHE A 123 -6.33 -1.70 -10.52
C PHE A 123 -5.61 -1.29 -11.81
N ASP A 124 -4.33 -0.92 -11.70
CA ASP A 124 -3.50 -0.54 -12.84
C ASP A 124 -3.08 -1.79 -13.67
N PHE A 125 -2.91 -2.93 -12.99
CA PHE A 125 -2.53 -4.22 -13.54
C PHE A 125 -3.56 -5.27 -13.12
N PRO A 126 -4.70 -5.38 -13.84
CA PRO A 126 -5.84 -6.19 -13.42
C PRO A 126 -5.62 -7.70 -13.50
N THR A 127 -4.51 -8.15 -14.09
CA THR A 127 -4.17 -9.57 -14.27
C THR A 127 -2.83 -9.90 -13.61
N ALA A 128 -2.64 -11.16 -13.21
CA ALA A 128 -1.39 -11.61 -12.61
C ALA A 128 -0.20 -11.43 -13.58
N ASP A 129 -0.41 -11.66 -14.87
CA ASP A 129 0.62 -11.50 -15.90
C ASP A 129 1.02 -10.03 -16.10
N ALA A 130 0.04 -9.11 -16.08
CA ALA A 130 0.33 -7.68 -16.19
C ALA A 130 1.16 -7.20 -14.98
N LEU A 131 0.84 -7.70 -13.78
CA LEU A 131 1.59 -7.37 -12.58
C LEU A 131 2.99 -8.00 -12.58
N ALA A 132 3.14 -9.23 -13.08
CA ALA A 132 4.45 -9.87 -13.27
C ALA A 132 5.35 -9.08 -14.23
N GLY A 133 4.80 -8.58 -15.33
CA GLY A 133 5.52 -7.69 -16.25
C GLY A 133 6.00 -6.40 -15.57
N PHE A 134 5.15 -5.80 -14.73
CA PHE A 134 5.55 -4.64 -13.91
C PHE A 134 6.69 -4.99 -12.95
N VAL A 135 6.60 -6.12 -12.24
CA VAL A 135 7.66 -6.59 -11.33
C VAL A 135 8.98 -6.79 -12.11
N ASN A 136 8.96 -7.48 -13.26
CA ASN A 136 10.15 -7.69 -14.07
C ASN A 136 10.80 -6.36 -14.51
N SER A 137 9.99 -5.40 -14.98
CA SER A 137 10.50 -4.07 -15.38
C SER A 137 11.20 -3.33 -14.23
N ARG A 138 10.80 -3.59 -12.99
CA ARG A 138 11.39 -2.97 -11.80
C ARG A 138 12.62 -3.71 -11.30
N VAL A 139 12.68 -5.03 -11.46
CA VAL A 139 13.90 -5.80 -11.20
C VAL A 139 15.00 -5.38 -12.19
N GLU A 140 14.64 -5.18 -13.46
CA GLU A 140 15.53 -4.63 -14.49
C GLU A 140 15.90 -3.15 -14.21
N GLY A 141 14.88 -2.34 -13.90
CA GLY A 141 15.00 -0.92 -13.58
C GLY A 141 15.64 -0.63 -12.22
N GLY A 142 15.91 -1.64 -11.40
CA GLY A 142 16.72 -1.51 -10.17
C GLY A 142 18.16 -1.04 -10.45
N SER A 143 18.60 -1.11 -11.71
CA SER A 143 19.83 -0.47 -12.21
C SER A 143 19.63 0.88 -12.92
N ALA A 144 18.40 1.33 -13.15
CA ALA A 144 18.12 2.59 -13.83
C ALA A 144 16.85 3.24 -13.30
N THR A 145 17.05 4.31 -12.51
CA THR A 145 16.00 5.22 -12.06
C THR A 145 15.08 5.59 -13.22
N GLY A 146 13.78 5.30 -13.02
CA GLY A 146 12.77 5.40 -14.05
C GLY A 146 12.63 6.78 -14.67
N THR A 147 12.45 6.78 -15.99
CA THR A 147 11.63 7.74 -16.75
C THR A 147 11.28 7.03 -18.06
N VAL A 148 10.13 6.36 -18.09
CA VAL A 148 9.53 6.01 -19.38
C VAL A 148 8.56 7.14 -19.70
N ALA A 149 9.03 8.03 -20.57
CA ALA A 149 8.25 9.08 -21.18
C ALA A 149 7.13 8.46 -22.04
N MET A 150 5.88 8.81 -21.74
CA MET A 150 4.77 8.64 -22.68
C MET A 150 5.02 9.55 -23.89
N THR A 151 5.36 8.97 -25.03
CA THR A 151 5.25 9.64 -26.32
C THR A 151 3.80 9.49 -26.80
N ASN A 152 3.01 10.54 -26.59
CA ASN A 152 1.71 10.70 -27.23
C ASN A 152 1.89 11.19 -28.67
N GLY A 153 1.26 10.51 -29.60
CA GLY A 153 0.93 10.97 -30.95
C GLY A 153 0.09 9.89 -31.63
N THR A 154 -1.02 10.16 -32.32
CA THR A 154 -1.73 11.39 -32.66
C THR A 154 -3.17 10.97 -33.03
N GLU A 155 -4.08 11.92 -32.83
CA GLU A 155 -5.51 12.00 -33.13
C GLU A 155 -6.06 11.25 -34.36
N ALA A 156 -7.32 10.78 -34.27
CA ALA A 156 -8.42 11.31 -35.10
C ALA A 156 -9.83 10.74 -34.74
N THR A 157 -10.75 11.66 -34.40
CA THR A 157 -12.20 11.74 -34.78
C THR A 157 -13.19 10.63 -34.34
N ALA A 158 -14.39 10.87 -33.81
CA ALA A 158 -15.20 12.06 -33.54
C ALA A 158 -16.35 11.73 -32.55
N SER A 159 -16.78 12.75 -31.78
CA SER A 159 -18.11 13.12 -31.22
C SER A 159 -19.23 12.06 -31.14
N SER A 160 -20.06 11.92 -30.10
CA SER A 160 -20.74 12.90 -29.21
C SER A 160 -21.54 12.10 -28.16
N SER A 161 -21.58 12.44 -26.87
CA SER A 161 -22.58 13.34 -26.28
C SER A 161 -22.32 13.50 -24.77
N SER A 162 -22.53 14.73 -24.31
CA SER A 162 -22.22 15.31 -23.01
C SER A 162 -23.23 15.00 -21.90
N SER A 163 -22.76 14.77 -20.66
CA SER A 163 -23.17 15.54 -19.47
C SER A 163 -22.40 15.05 -18.24
N SER A 164 -21.55 15.90 -17.69
CA SER A 164 -20.71 15.65 -16.51
C SER A 164 -21.10 16.65 -15.42
N PRO A 165 -21.42 16.23 -14.18
CA PRO A 165 -21.43 17.15 -13.05
C PRO A 165 -20.07 17.13 -12.33
N PRO A 166 -19.61 18.27 -11.77
CA PRO A 166 -18.30 18.37 -11.13
C PRO A 166 -18.24 17.59 -9.80
N ARG A 167 -17.13 16.87 -9.61
CA ARG A 167 -16.73 16.03 -8.46
C ARG A 167 -16.64 16.75 -7.09
N THR A 168 -17.20 17.94 -6.92
CA THR A 168 -16.93 18.80 -5.76
C THR A 168 -17.97 18.70 -4.64
N ARG A 169 -19.12 18.04 -4.84
CA ARG A 169 -20.25 18.17 -3.88
C ARG A 169 -20.28 17.18 -2.71
N PHE A 170 -19.51 16.08 -2.76
CA PHE A 170 -19.55 15.05 -1.71
C PHE A 170 -18.65 15.34 -0.51
N LEU A 171 -17.56 16.10 -0.71
CA LEU A 171 -16.62 16.47 0.35
C LEU A 171 -17.15 17.62 1.24
N GLU A 172 -18.04 18.47 0.71
CA GLU A 172 -18.67 19.56 1.46
C GLU A 172 -19.74 19.05 2.45
N GLN A 173 -20.45 17.97 2.09
CA GLN A 173 -21.58 17.44 2.88
C GLN A 173 -21.15 16.71 4.16
N LEU A 174 -19.90 16.23 4.23
CA LEU A 174 -19.34 15.61 5.44
C LEU A 174 -18.85 16.65 6.47
N ASN A 175 -18.62 17.91 6.06
CA ASN A 175 -18.18 18.96 6.96
C ASN A 175 -19.36 19.63 7.70
N GLU A 176 -20.54 19.70 7.06
CA GLU A 176 -21.72 20.36 7.66
C GLU A 176 -22.40 19.54 8.78
N ARG A 177 -22.18 18.23 8.86
CA ARG A 177 -22.75 17.40 9.94
C ARG A 177 -21.95 17.46 11.26
N ALA A 178 -20.81 18.17 11.26
CA ALA A 178 -19.96 18.39 12.43
C ALA A 178 -19.99 19.83 12.97
N ALA A 179 -20.90 20.69 12.47
CA ALA A 179 -21.09 22.04 12.99
C ALA A 179 -22.28 22.06 13.96
N GLY A 180 -22.03 21.72 15.23
CA GLY A 180 -23.12 21.61 16.21
C GLY A 180 -22.72 21.59 17.67
N ARG A 181 -21.79 22.46 18.07
CA ARG A 181 -21.58 23.09 19.40
C ARG A 181 -20.10 23.06 19.83
N PRO A 182 -19.40 24.21 19.85
CA PRO A 182 -18.18 24.32 20.62
C PRO A 182 -18.53 24.40 22.10
N LEU A 183 -18.18 23.38 22.89
CA LEU A 183 -18.15 23.50 24.34
C LEU A 183 -16.80 24.14 24.69
N PHE A 184 -16.80 25.48 24.77
CA PHE A 184 -15.70 26.23 25.37
C PHE A 184 -15.61 25.83 26.85
N LEU A 185 -14.60 25.04 27.20
CA LEU A 185 -14.13 24.93 28.59
C LEU A 185 -13.01 25.96 28.75
N VAL A 186 -13.34 27.06 29.43
CA VAL A 186 -12.36 28.08 29.82
C VAL A 186 -11.40 27.48 30.86
N PRO A 187 -10.07 27.64 30.71
CA PRO A 187 -9.10 27.17 31.67
C PRO A 187 -8.95 28.14 32.86
N GLY A 188 -9.12 27.63 34.08
CA GLY A 188 -8.47 28.11 35.31
C GLY A 188 -8.80 29.51 35.83
N ALA A 189 -9.62 29.58 36.88
CA ALA A 189 -9.45 30.57 37.94
C ALA A 189 -9.54 29.82 39.27
N GLY A 190 -8.44 29.86 40.03
CA GLY A 190 -8.35 29.24 41.35
C GLY A 190 -8.98 30.07 42.47
N LEU A 191 -8.66 29.60 43.68
CA LEU A 191 -8.78 30.21 45.01
C LEU A 191 -10.12 30.07 45.77
N GLN A 192 -9.93 29.40 46.92
CA GLN A 192 -10.75 29.27 48.14
C GLN A 192 -11.96 28.35 48.12
#